data_AF-A0A8S4AAV0-F1
#
_entry.id   AF-A0A8S4AAV0-F1
#
_cell.length_a   1.000
_cell.length_b   1.000
_cell.length_c   1.000
_cell.angle_alpha   90.00
_cell.angle_beta   90.00
_cell.angle_gamma   90.00
#
_symmetry.space_group_name_H-M   'P 1'
#
loop_
_entity.id
_entity.type
_entity.pdbx_description
1 polymer ?
#
loop_
_entity_poly.entity_id
_entity_poly.type
_entity_poly.pdbx_seq_one_letter_code
_entity_poly.pdbx_strand_id
1 'polypeptide(L)'
;MFVSCGNSTNNCAPFCHHLFIPLSLLKVTCNCFTISDGELQEIGVGLYPSLSLLNHDCRPNCVMVFEGTQLKLRAVRDINPEEELTISYIETLSLTEDRQQQLEEQYHFTCHCQRCQTQEDQEEVRHNKPKKQNPTHCFTLIRFLFLPAHSDPKWIIRAFLFVFSSLHSEMHGDTFIAQIHQWDTALLCPYPYFLFVQDRLMLIGEEASWRLLKEALPRLEGIKAESNWQKLFESCCHLLTDTGGEIPDENILKLRITDMALDASIQLGLWKEALIYGVKTLPAYRQYYPDPHPVHGLQLMRVGKLQHHLEHISHALDTFTQAFKILKLTHGEDHPLTDDLRMKMEECQSEMEHHQAAAKMHI
;
A
#
# COMPACT_ATOMS: atom_id res chain seq x y z
N MET A 1 -30.62 11.22 4.88
CA MET A 1 -31.84 10.78 4.17
C MET A 1 -32.54 9.81 5.11
N PHE A 2 -33.80 10.08 5.48
CA PHE A 2 -34.61 9.10 6.22
C PHE A 2 -34.82 7.89 5.31
N VAL A 3 -34.29 6.73 5.68
CA VAL A 3 -34.83 5.46 5.19
C VAL A 3 -36.00 5.14 6.10
N SER A 4 -37.21 5.47 5.63
CA SER A 4 -38.43 4.92 6.19
C SER A 4 -38.38 3.41 5.93
N CYS A 5 -38.17 2.63 6.98
CA CYS A 5 -38.44 1.21 6.96
C CYS A 5 -39.97 1.06 6.95
N GLY A 6 -40.51 0.68 5.80
CA GLY A 6 -41.91 0.30 5.66
C GLY A 6 -42.18 -1.00 6.42
N ASN A 7 -43.14 -0.94 7.35
CA ASN A 7 -43.59 -2.07 8.14
C ASN A 7 -44.01 -3.28 7.28
N SER A 8 -43.44 -4.46 7.57
CA SER A 8 -44.23 -5.67 7.83
C SER A 8 -43.38 -6.75 8.53
N THR A 9 -43.60 -6.85 9.84
CA THR A 9 -43.61 -8.07 10.68
C THR A 9 -42.36 -8.96 10.79
N ASN A 10 -41.74 -8.80 11.98
CA ASN A 10 -41.22 -9.81 12.91
C ASN A 10 -39.84 -10.46 12.69
N ASN A 11 -39.02 -10.24 13.74
CA ASN A 11 -37.77 -10.90 14.15
C ASN A 11 -36.48 -10.44 13.46
N CYS A 12 -35.88 -9.37 13.99
CA CYS A 12 -34.43 -9.23 14.03
C CYS A 12 -33.99 -8.70 15.41
N ALA A 13 -32.89 -9.28 15.89
CA ALA A 13 -32.37 -9.28 17.26
C ALA A 13 -31.92 -7.90 17.82
N PRO A 14 -31.69 -7.78 19.15
CA PRO A 14 -31.52 -6.51 19.82
C PRO A 14 -30.04 -6.18 20.02
N PHE A 15 -29.42 -5.35 19.18
CA PHE A 15 -28.19 -4.61 19.52
C PHE A 15 -27.96 -3.50 18.50
N CYS A 16 -28.65 -2.37 18.65
CA CYS A 16 -28.28 -1.12 17.98
C CYS A 16 -28.49 0.03 18.97
N HIS A 17 -27.62 0.10 19.98
CA HIS A 17 -27.48 1.33 20.75
C HIS A 17 -26.76 2.35 19.86
N HIS A 18 -27.58 3.17 19.19
CA HIS A 18 -27.19 4.28 18.34
C HIS A 18 -26.28 5.27 19.08
N LEU A 19 -24.98 5.22 18.83
CA LEU A 19 -24.13 6.40 18.96
C LEU A 19 -24.47 7.31 17.78
N PHE A 20 -25.07 8.48 18.04
CA PHE A 20 -25.35 9.47 17.02
C PHE A 20 -24.01 10.10 16.59
N ILE A 21 -23.28 9.45 15.67
CA ILE A 21 -22.05 10.00 15.12
C ILE A 21 -22.45 11.19 14.22
N PRO A 22 -22.02 12.42 14.53
CA PRO A 22 -22.29 13.57 13.67
C PRO A 22 -21.77 13.32 12.26
N LEU A 23 -22.51 13.74 11.23
CA LEU A 23 -22.11 13.60 9.83
C LEU A 23 -20.70 14.17 9.55
N SER A 24 -20.28 15.19 10.31
CA SER A 24 -18.93 15.74 10.25
C SER A 24 -17.85 14.74 10.69
N LEU A 25 -18.10 13.97 11.77
CA LEU A 25 -17.17 12.93 12.20
C LEU A 25 -17.10 11.80 11.17
N LEU A 26 -18.24 11.38 10.59
CA LEU A 26 -18.24 10.38 9.53
C LEU A 26 -17.42 10.83 8.30
N LYS A 27 -17.54 12.11 7.92
CA LYS A 27 -16.72 12.68 6.85
C LYS A 27 -15.23 12.63 7.19
N VAL A 28 -14.85 12.93 8.43
CA VAL A 28 -13.44 12.85 8.85
C VAL A 28 -12.96 11.40 8.80
N THR A 29 -13.70 10.45 9.38
CA THR A 29 -13.27 9.04 9.47
C THR A 29 -13.11 8.38 8.10
N CYS A 30 -13.94 8.72 7.12
CA CYS A 30 -13.86 8.12 5.78
C CYS A 30 -12.90 8.84 4.83
N ASN A 31 -12.41 10.04 5.19
CA ASN A 31 -11.58 10.86 4.29
C ASN A 31 -10.23 11.25 4.89
N CYS A 32 -9.90 10.74 6.08
CA CYS A 32 -8.62 10.96 6.70
C CYS A 32 -7.58 9.98 6.17
N PHE A 33 -6.36 10.49 6.00
CA PHE A 33 -5.21 9.74 5.55
C PHE A 33 -4.22 9.64 6.69
N THR A 34 -3.73 8.43 6.94
CA THR A 34 -2.56 8.22 7.78
C THR A 34 -1.34 8.82 7.08
N ILE A 35 -0.73 9.82 7.71
CA ILE A 35 0.51 10.43 7.25
C ILE A 35 1.64 9.55 7.72
N SER A 36 2.52 9.15 6.81
CA SER A 36 3.71 8.39 7.13
C SER A 36 4.98 9.21 6.94
N ASP A 37 6.08 8.81 7.56
CA ASP A 37 7.40 9.26 7.18
C ASP A 37 7.89 8.52 5.91
N GLY A 38 9.15 8.75 5.52
CA GLY A 38 9.75 8.08 4.37
C GLY A 38 9.80 6.56 4.53
N GLU A 39 9.97 6.04 5.74
CA GLU A 39 10.05 4.59 6.00
C GLU A 39 8.65 3.96 6.22
N LEU A 40 7.59 4.66 5.81
CA LEU A 40 6.18 4.29 5.99
C LEU A 40 5.75 4.13 7.45
N GLN A 41 6.45 4.73 8.41
CA GLN A 41 6.00 4.75 9.80
C GLN A 41 4.91 5.80 9.99
N GLU A 42 3.82 5.42 10.63
CA GLU A 42 2.69 6.32 10.88
C GLU A 42 3.08 7.43 11.88
N ILE A 43 2.99 8.69 11.45
CA ILE A 43 3.34 9.86 12.28
C ILE A 43 2.15 10.77 12.57
N GLY A 44 1.01 10.58 11.89
CA GLY A 44 -0.18 11.37 12.14
C GLY A 44 -1.33 11.10 11.19
N VAL A 45 -2.34 11.96 11.22
CA VAL A 45 -3.55 11.86 10.39
C VAL A 45 -3.84 13.23 9.77
N GLY A 46 -4.17 13.26 8.49
CA GLY A 46 -4.46 14.48 7.73
C GLY A 46 -5.69 14.35 6.83
N LEU A 47 -6.27 15.49 6.45
CA LEU A 47 -7.37 15.56 5.48
C LEU A 47 -6.86 16.19 4.19
N TYR A 48 -7.03 15.48 3.07
CA TYR A 48 -6.58 15.92 1.75
C TYR A 48 -7.77 15.87 0.76
N PRO A 49 -8.66 16.88 0.76
CA PRO A 49 -9.95 16.81 0.07
C PRO A 49 -9.88 16.44 -1.42
N SER A 50 -8.85 16.90 -2.13
CA SER A 50 -8.66 16.56 -3.55
C SER A 50 -8.30 15.09 -3.76
N LEU A 51 -7.56 14.49 -2.82
CA LEU A 51 -7.11 13.10 -2.89
C LEU A 51 -8.18 12.14 -2.36
N SER A 52 -9.08 12.62 -1.48
CA SER A 52 -10.27 11.89 -1.04
C SER A 52 -11.25 11.54 -2.17
N LEU A 53 -11.05 12.07 -3.38
CA LEU A 53 -11.83 11.72 -4.57
C LEU A 53 -11.39 10.41 -5.23
N LEU A 54 -10.18 9.93 -4.94
CA LEU A 54 -9.61 8.73 -5.55
C LEU A 54 -10.24 7.49 -4.94
N ASN A 55 -10.77 6.59 -5.76
CA ASN A 55 -11.37 5.35 -5.29
C ASN A 55 -10.33 4.28 -4.95
N HIS A 56 -10.79 3.27 -4.22
CA HIS A 56 -9.98 2.13 -3.83
C HIS A 56 -9.81 1.09 -4.96
N ASP A 57 -8.61 0.53 -5.09
CA ASP A 57 -8.37 -0.77 -5.72
C ASP A 57 -7.30 -1.53 -4.91
N CYS A 58 -7.44 -2.86 -4.74
CA CYS A 58 -6.41 -3.68 -4.06
C CYS A 58 -5.17 -3.92 -4.94
N ARG A 59 -5.21 -3.51 -6.21
CA ARG A 59 -4.11 -3.42 -7.17
C ARG A 59 -4.16 -2.04 -7.86
N PRO A 60 -3.86 -0.96 -7.12
CA PRO A 60 -4.04 0.40 -7.59
C PRO A 60 -3.09 0.75 -8.74
N ASN A 61 -3.42 1.81 -9.48
CA ASN A 61 -2.52 2.39 -10.48
C ASN A 61 -1.73 3.60 -9.98
N CYS A 62 -2.06 4.10 -8.79
CA CYS A 62 -1.34 5.15 -8.11
C CYS A 62 -0.92 4.73 -6.70
N VAL A 63 0.18 5.33 -6.21
CA VAL A 63 0.59 5.26 -4.81
C VAL A 63 0.66 6.66 -4.22
N MET A 64 0.49 6.73 -2.91
CA MET A 64 0.64 7.95 -2.12
C MET A 64 1.95 7.88 -1.35
N VAL A 65 2.74 8.96 -1.40
CA VAL A 65 3.96 9.13 -0.62
C VAL A 65 3.91 10.49 0.06
N PHE A 66 4.38 10.54 1.31
CA PHE A 66 4.40 11.77 2.10
C PHE A 66 5.82 12.35 2.18
N GLU A 67 5.92 13.65 1.93
CA GLU A 67 7.10 14.45 2.25
C GLU A 67 6.71 15.45 3.35
N GLY A 68 6.97 15.06 4.60
CA GLY A 68 6.38 15.75 5.76
C GLY A 68 4.86 15.63 5.73
N THR A 69 4.16 16.76 5.61
CA THR A 69 2.69 16.80 5.49
C THR A 69 2.22 16.99 4.04
N GLN A 70 3.13 16.99 3.06
CA GLN A 70 2.76 17.06 1.65
C GLN A 70 2.54 15.65 1.10
N LEU A 71 1.31 15.37 0.66
CA LEU A 71 0.97 14.12 -0.03
C LEU A 71 1.26 14.26 -1.53
N LYS A 72 2.12 13.38 -2.06
CA LYS A 72 2.39 13.23 -3.49
C LYS A 72 1.73 11.96 -4.03
N LEU A 73 0.91 12.13 -5.06
CA LEU A 73 0.30 11.02 -5.81
C LEU A 73 1.16 10.71 -7.04
N ARG A 74 1.53 9.44 -7.22
CA ARG A 74 2.37 9.00 -8.33
C ARG A 74 1.79 7.78 -9.01
N ALA A 75 1.77 7.77 -10.34
CA ALA A 75 1.44 6.59 -11.12
C ALA A 75 2.52 5.52 -10.97
N VAL A 76 2.11 4.27 -10.79
CA VAL A 76 3.01 3.09 -10.66
C VAL A 76 2.97 2.16 -11.88
N ARG A 77 2.18 2.53 -12.88
CA ARG A 77 2.11 1.87 -14.19
C ARG A 77 1.58 2.86 -15.21
N ASP A 78 1.63 2.49 -16.49
CA ASP A 78 0.96 3.26 -17.53
C ASP A 78 -0.56 3.31 -17.26
N ILE A 79 -1.14 4.48 -17.49
CA ILE A 79 -2.56 4.80 -17.27
C ILE A 79 -3.10 5.32 -18.58
N ASN A 80 -4.12 4.65 -19.11
CA ASN A 80 -4.74 5.09 -20.36
C ASN A 80 -5.58 6.35 -20.14
N PRO A 81 -5.79 7.18 -21.19
CA PRO A 81 -6.79 8.23 -21.13
C PRO A 81 -8.14 7.68 -20.67
N GLU A 82 -8.82 8.40 -19.77
CA GLU A 82 -10.11 8.03 -19.17
C GLU A 82 -10.07 6.85 -18.19
N GLU A 83 -8.92 6.21 -17.99
CA GLU A 83 -8.75 5.21 -16.92
C GLU A 83 -8.84 5.89 -15.55
N GLU A 84 -9.62 5.30 -14.64
CA GLU A 84 -9.80 5.81 -13.29
C GLU A 84 -8.51 5.74 -12.48
N LEU A 85 -8.16 6.82 -11.78
CA LEU A 85 -7.05 6.84 -10.84
C LEU A 85 -7.48 6.20 -9.51
N THR A 86 -6.77 5.16 -9.09
CA THR A 86 -7.07 4.41 -7.87
C THR A 86 -5.86 4.29 -6.95
N ILE A 87 -6.13 4.22 -5.65
CA ILE A 87 -5.14 4.02 -4.57
C ILE A 87 -5.57 2.84 -3.69
N SER A 88 -4.65 2.27 -2.91
CA SER A 88 -5.07 1.36 -1.83
C SER A 88 -5.40 2.17 -0.58
N TYR A 89 -6.51 1.84 0.08
CA TYR A 89 -6.92 2.45 1.35
C TYR A 89 -6.42 1.65 2.55
N ILE A 90 -5.96 0.43 2.31
CA ILE A 90 -5.65 -0.57 3.32
C ILE A 90 -4.32 -1.25 3.00
N GLU A 91 -3.75 -1.90 4.00
CA GLU A 91 -2.68 -2.86 3.79
C GLU A 91 -3.21 -4.04 2.97
N THR A 92 -2.50 -4.37 1.89
CA THR A 92 -2.93 -5.39 0.96
C THR A 92 -2.29 -6.75 1.21
N LEU A 93 -1.26 -6.87 2.07
CA LEU A 93 -0.75 -8.15 2.55
C LEU A 93 -1.69 -8.75 3.61
N SER A 94 -2.86 -9.18 3.15
CA SER A 94 -3.96 -9.78 3.92
C SER A 94 -4.88 -10.58 2.98
N LEU A 95 -5.68 -11.49 3.55
CA LEU A 95 -6.63 -12.31 2.79
C LEU A 95 -7.76 -11.45 2.23
N THR A 96 -8.42 -11.92 1.17
CA THR A 96 -9.55 -11.19 0.56
C THR A 96 -10.67 -10.96 1.55
N GLU A 97 -11.00 -11.94 2.38
CA GLU A 97 -11.99 -11.79 3.45
C GLU A 97 -11.61 -10.66 4.42
N ASP A 98 -10.37 -10.65 4.92
CA ASP A 98 -9.87 -9.60 5.82
C ASP A 98 -9.92 -8.21 5.15
N ARG A 99 -9.52 -8.12 3.87
CA ARG A 99 -9.59 -6.87 3.09
C ARG A 99 -11.02 -6.37 2.94
N GLN A 100 -11.96 -7.25 2.60
CA GLN A 100 -13.36 -6.89 2.45
C GLN A 100 -13.96 -6.44 3.78
N GLN A 101 -13.65 -7.16 4.86
CA GLN A 101 -14.11 -6.81 6.20
C GLN A 101 -13.61 -5.41 6.59
N GLN A 102 -12.31 -5.13 6.43
CA GLN A 102 -11.74 -3.83 6.76
C GLN A 102 -12.37 -2.68 5.93
N LEU A 103 -12.59 -2.91 4.63
CA LEU A 103 -13.23 -1.92 3.76
C LEU A 103 -14.69 -1.67 4.12
N GLU A 104 -15.45 -2.71 4.46
CA GLU A 104 -16.84 -2.60 4.86
C GLU A 104 -16.97 -1.89 6.23
N GLU A 105 -16.11 -2.23 7.19
CA GLU A 105 -16.12 -1.64 8.53
C GLU A 105 -15.74 -0.15 8.51
N GLN A 106 -14.72 0.23 7.73
CA GLN A 106 -14.19 1.61 7.74
C GLN A 106 -14.81 2.51 6.66
N TYR A 107 -15.07 1.97 5.47
CA TYR A 107 -15.48 2.74 4.29
C TYR A 107 -16.87 2.36 3.76
N HIS A 108 -17.50 1.33 4.35
CA HIS A 108 -18.88 0.92 4.06
C HIS A 108 -19.12 0.57 2.58
N PHE A 109 -18.16 -0.13 1.97
CA PHE A 109 -18.33 -0.71 0.65
C PHE A 109 -17.59 -2.05 0.51
N THR A 110 -18.10 -2.87 -0.41
CA THR A 110 -17.44 -4.11 -0.87
C THR A 110 -16.60 -3.83 -2.11
N CYS A 111 -15.34 -4.26 -2.10
CA CYS A 111 -14.41 -4.10 -3.22
C CYS A 111 -14.68 -5.14 -4.32
N HIS A 112 -14.76 -4.70 -5.58
CA HIS A 112 -15.00 -5.56 -6.73
C HIS A 112 -13.82 -5.58 -7.72
N CYS A 113 -12.61 -5.23 -7.26
CA CYS A 113 -11.42 -5.24 -8.11
C CYS A 113 -11.04 -6.66 -8.57
N GLN A 114 -10.21 -6.77 -9.60
CA GLN A 114 -9.79 -8.06 -10.17
C GLN A 114 -9.17 -9.01 -9.13
N ARG A 115 -8.51 -8.46 -8.09
CA ARG A 115 -7.88 -9.22 -7.02
C ARG A 115 -8.90 -9.82 -6.03
N CYS A 116 -10.04 -9.17 -5.86
CA CYS A 116 -11.12 -9.65 -4.98
C CYS A 116 -12.13 -10.55 -5.70
N GLN A 117 -12.21 -10.46 -7.03
CA GLN A 117 -13.10 -11.31 -7.83
C GLN A 117 -12.62 -12.76 -7.89
N THR A 118 -13.55 -13.70 -7.73
CA THR A 118 -13.30 -15.13 -7.93
C THR A 118 -13.38 -15.52 -9.41
N GLN A 119 -13.02 -16.76 -9.76
CA GLN A 119 -13.18 -17.27 -11.13
C GLN A 119 -14.64 -17.26 -11.59
N GLU A 120 -15.58 -17.54 -10.69
CA GLU A 120 -17.03 -17.56 -10.99
C GLU A 120 -17.55 -16.14 -11.29
N ASP A 121 -17.10 -15.14 -10.53
CA ASP A 121 -17.47 -13.72 -10.75
C ASP A 121 -17.00 -13.20 -12.12
N GLN A 122 -15.84 -13.66 -12.60
CA GLN A 122 -15.29 -13.24 -13.89
C GLN A 122 -16.03 -13.86 -15.09
N GLU A 123 -16.59 -15.06 -14.93
CA GLU A 123 -17.39 -15.70 -15.98
C GLU A 123 -18.76 -15.03 -16.13
N GLU A 124 -19.40 -14.59 -15.03
CA GLU A 124 -20.64 -13.80 -15.10
C GLU A 124 -20.42 -12.43 -15.76
N VAL A 125 -19.31 -11.74 -15.47
CA VAL A 125 -18.95 -10.46 -16.09
C VAL A 125 -18.60 -10.61 -17.58
N ARG A 126 -18.13 -11.78 -18.02
CA ARG A 126 -17.88 -12.06 -19.46
C ARG A 126 -19.16 -12.35 -20.24
N HIS A 127 -20.14 -13.04 -19.62
CA HIS A 127 -21.40 -13.39 -20.27
C HIS A 127 -22.43 -12.25 -20.26
N ASN A 128 -22.35 -11.35 -19.27
CA ASN A 128 -23.08 -10.10 -19.26
C ASN A 128 -22.17 -8.97 -19.72
N LYS A 129 -22.39 -8.40 -20.93
CA LYS A 129 -21.76 -7.12 -21.32
C LYS A 129 -21.79 -6.18 -20.11
N PRO A 130 -20.68 -5.50 -19.75
CA PRO A 130 -20.68 -4.60 -18.61
C PRO A 130 -21.78 -3.57 -18.84
N LYS A 131 -22.91 -3.71 -18.13
CA LYS A 131 -23.79 -2.59 -17.89
C LYS A 131 -22.87 -1.59 -17.21
N LYS A 132 -22.66 -0.42 -17.81
CA LYS A 132 -21.99 0.71 -17.15
C LYS A 132 -22.41 0.66 -15.69
N GLN A 133 -21.53 0.25 -14.80
CA GLN A 133 -21.82 0.28 -13.39
C GLN A 133 -21.93 1.77 -13.12
N ASN A 134 -23.17 2.25 -12.99
CA ASN A 134 -23.38 3.60 -12.51
C ASN A 134 -22.66 3.64 -11.17
N PRO A 135 -21.74 4.57 -10.95
CA PRO A 135 -20.99 4.63 -9.71
C PRO A 135 -21.93 5.22 -8.64
N THR A 136 -22.93 4.46 -8.21
CA THR A 136 -24.00 4.93 -7.32
C THR A 136 -23.74 4.65 -5.85
N HIS A 137 -22.63 3.98 -5.50
CA HIS A 137 -22.40 3.59 -4.10
C HIS A 137 -21.32 4.41 -3.37
N CYS A 138 -20.49 5.21 -4.07
CA CYS A 138 -19.61 6.20 -3.41
C CYS A 138 -19.91 7.66 -3.78
N PHE A 139 -20.48 7.95 -4.97
CA PHE A 139 -20.83 9.33 -5.36
C PHE A 139 -21.93 9.96 -4.51
N THR A 140 -22.69 9.17 -3.75
CA THR A 140 -23.79 9.70 -2.93
C THR A 140 -23.29 10.52 -1.73
N LEU A 141 -22.02 10.38 -1.32
CA LEU A 141 -21.44 11.25 -0.29
C LEU A 141 -20.79 12.54 -0.83
N ILE A 142 -20.30 12.56 -2.07
CA ILE A 142 -19.66 13.75 -2.67
C ILE A 142 -20.67 14.68 -3.36
N ARG A 143 -21.90 14.23 -3.63
CA ARG A 143 -22.93 15.07 -4.27
C ARG A 143 -23.58 16.14 -3.35
N PHE A 144 -23.08 16.33 -2.13
CA PHE A 144 -23.53 17.38 -1.21
C PHE A 144 -22.48 18.48 -0.94
N LEU A 145 -21.51 18.68 -1.84
CA LEU A 145 -20.60 19.83 -1.74
C LEU A 145 -21.20 21.17 -2.19
N PHE A 146 -22.42 21.20 -2.73
CA PHE A 146 -23.10 22.47 -3.02
C PHE A 146 -24.59 22.34 -2.76
N LEU A 147 -25.09 22.99 -1.70
CA LEU A 147 -26.31 23.80 -1.68
C LEU A 147 -26.47 24.46 -0.29
N PRO A 148 -26.63 25.80 -0.21
CA PRO A 148 -26.74 26.52 1.07
C PRO A 148 -28.20 26.64 1.50
N ALA A 149 -28.45 26.59 2.81
CA ALA A 149 -29.69 27.10 3.39
C ALA A 149 -29.35 28.24 4.36
N HIS A 150 -29.66 29.46 3.90
CA HIS A 150 -29.80 30.71 4.67
C HIS A 150 -28.63 31.17 5.54
N SER A 151 -27.84 32.13 5.02
CA SER A 151 -27.61 33.47 5.60
C SER A 151 -26.64 34.31 4.75
N ASP A 152 -27.07 35.53 4.38
CA ASP A 152 -26.34 36.69 3.82
C ASP A 152 -25.66 36.59 2.42
N PRO A 153 -26.26 37.19 1.36
CA PRO A 153 -25.73 37.16 -0.02
C PRO A 153 -24.53 38.09 -0.29
N LYS A 154 -23.96 38.80 0.69
CA LYS A 154 -22.79 39.69 0.44
C LYS A 154 -21.42 39.03 0.66
N TRP A 155 -21.35 37.87 1.33
CA TRP A 155 -20.08 37.16 1.58
C TRP A 155 -19.68 36.21 0.44
N ILE A 156 -20.66 35.57 -0.22
CA ILE A 156 -20.42 34.53 -1.22
C ILE A 156 -19.75 35.08 -2.49
N ILE A 157 -20.06 36.33 -2.87
CA ILE A 157 -19.46 36.96 -4.06
C ILE A 157 -17.99 37.36 -3.82
N ARG A 158 -17.56 37.58 -2.56
CA ARG A 158 -16.15 37.85 -2.26
C ARG A 158 -15.29 36.59 -2.18
N ALA A 159 -15.84 35.46 -1.75
CA ALA A 159 -15.13 34.18 -1.74
C ALA A 159 -14.97 33.58 -3.15
N PHE A 160 -15.96 33.74 -4.02
CA PHE A 160 -15.88 33.27 -5.42
C PHE A 160 -14.96 34.12 -6.29
N LEU A 161 -14.81 35.42 -6.02
CA LEU A 161 -13.90 36.29 -6.77
C LEU A 161 -12.45 36.24 -6.29
N PHE A 162 -12.17 35.76 -5.07
CA PHE A 162 -10.79 35.63 -4.57
C PHE A 162 -10.08 34.36 -5.06
N VAL A 163 -10.83 33.29 -5.34
CA VAL A 163 -10.26 32.05 -5.92
C VAL A 163 -10.02 32.19 -7.43
N PHE A 164 -10.73 33.09 -8.12
CA PHE A 164 -10.53 33.35 -9.55
C PHE A 164 -9.58 34.52 -9.87
N SER A 165 -9.22 35.39 -8.93
CA SER A 165 -8.22 36.45 -9.19
C SER A 165 -6.77 36.04 -8.92
N SER A 166 -6.53 34.87 -8.32
CA SER A 166 -5.18 34.37 -8.00
C SER A 166 -4.70 33.27 -8.97
N LEU A 167 -5.47 33.00 -10.03
CA LEU A 167 -5.16 32.03 -11.10
C LEU A 167 -5.23 32.69 -12.49
N HIS A 168 -4.83 33.97 -12.57
CA HIS A 168 -4.64 34.66 -13.84
C HIS A 168 -3.39 35.56 -13.85
N SER A 169 -2.25 35.01 -13.45
CA SER A 169 -0.96 35.50 -13.92
C SER A 169 -0.03 34.30 -14.10
N GLU A 170 0.60 34.23 -15.28
CA GLU A 170 1.55 33.21 -15.72
C GLU A 170 0.94 31.90 -16.22
N MET A 171 0.43 31.94 -17.45
CA MET A 171 0.82 30.99 -18.50
C MET A 171 0.42 31.60 -19.85
N HIS A 172 1.36 32.36 -20.44
CA HIS A 172 1.36 32.66 -21.87
C HIS A 172 1.91 31.44 -22.61
N GLY A 173 1.31 31.09 -23.76
CA GLY A 173 2.02 30.41 -24.83
C GLY A 173 1.34 29.15 -25.35
N ASP A 174 0.56 29.35 -26.40
CA ASP A 174 0.09 28.39 -27.41
C ASP A 174 0.98 27.16 -27.64
N THR A 175 0.36 25.97 -27.77
CA THR A 175 0.29 25.17 -29.02
C THR A 175 -0.28 23.77 -28.77
N PHE A 176 -0.81 23.18 -29.84
CA PHE A 176 -1.17 21.76 -30.02
C PHE A 176 -2.61 21.29 -29.71
N ILE A 177 -3.54 21.79 -30.53
CA ILE A 177 -4.60 20.97 -31.10
C ILE A 177 -4.09 20.42 -32.45
N ALA A 178 -4.40 19.14 -32.72
CA ALA A 178 -4.27 18.37 -33.97
C ALA A 178 -3.06 17.43 -34.07
N GLN A 179 -3.27 16.13 -33.83
CA GLN A 179 -3.42 15.15 -34.91
C GLN A 179 -3.77 13.76 -34.35
N ILE A 180 -5.05 13.41 -34.49
CA ILE A 180 -5.52 12.03 -34.58
C ILE A 180 -5.12 11.54 -35.98
N HIS A 181 -4.37 10.44 -36.08
CA HIS A 181 -4.61 9.35 -37.03
C HIS A 181 -3.51 8.26 -36.92
N GLN A 182 -3.98 7.01 -36.94
CA GLN A 182 -3.27 5.78 -37.36
C GLN A 182 -2.18 5.21 -36.45
N TRP A 183 -2.54 4.39 -35.44
CA TRP A 183 -1.80 3.13 -35.19
C TRP A 183 -2.80 2.01 -34.91
N ASP A 184 -3.00 1.17 -35.93
CA ASP A 184 -3.70 -0.11 -35.89
C ASP A 184 -2.89 -1.15 -35.10
N THR A 185 -3.64 -2.01 -34.40
CA THR A 185 -3.34 -3.41 -34.05
C THR A 185 -1.87 -3.84 -33.94
N ALA A 186 -1.33 -3.89 -32.72
CA ALA A 186 -0.53 -5.01 -32.19
C ALA A 186 0.10 -4.61 -30.85
N LEU A 187 -0.43 -5.14 -29.74
CA LEU A 187 0.35 -5.74 -28.65
C LEU A 187 -0.63 -6.27 -27.61
N LEU A 188 -1.03 -7.51 -27.82
CA LEU A 188 -1.50 -8.41 -26.78
C LEU A 188 -0.50 -8.36 -25.62
N CYS A 189 -0.86 -7.72 -24.51
CA CYS A 189 -0.09 -7.83 -23.27
C CYS A 189 -0.23 -9.28 -22.75
N PRO A 190 0.85 -10.07 -22.71
CA PRO A 190 0.77 -11.48 -22.39
C PRO A 190 0.96 -11.69 -20.88
N TYR A 191 0.02 -11.25 -20.03
CA TYR A 191 -0.01 -11.66 -18.62
C TYR A 191 -1.40 -11.97 -18.03
N PRO A 192 -2.29 -12.72 -18.70
CA PRO A 192 -3.58 -13.08 -18.11
C PRO A 192 -3.55 -14.30 -17.17
N TYR A 193 -2.40 -14.95 -16.93
CA TYR A 193 -2.36 -16.24 -16.22
C TYR A 193 -1.88 -16.22 -14.76
N PHE A 194 -1.36 -15.10 -14.25
CA PHE A 194 -0.78 -15.04 -12.88
C PHE A 194 -1.69 -14.38 -11.82
N LEU A 195 -2.94 -14.10 -12.17
CA LEU A 195 -3.87 -13.33 -11.33
C LEU A 195 -4.88 -14.20 -10.56
N PHE A 196 -4.67 -15.51 -10.54
CA PHE A 196 -5.62 -16.44 -9.95
C PHE A 196 -5.12 -16.93 -8.58
N VAL A 197 -5.87 -16.50 -7.56
CA VAL A 197 -5.89 -17.04 -6.19
C VAL A 197 -4.66 -16.72 -5.31
N GLN A 198 -4.42 -15.44 -5.04
CA GLN A 198 -3.44 -15.05 -4.02
C GLN A 198 -3.78 -15.62 -2.64
N ASP A 199 -5.04 -15.73 -2.25
CA ASP A 199 -5.41 -16.21 -0.90
C ASP A 199 -5.00 -17.68 -0.64
N ARG A 200 -5.13 -18.57 -1.64
CA ARG A 200 -4.68 -19.97 -1.51
C ARG A 200 -3.15 -20.06 -1.45
N LEU A 201 -2.45 -19.17 -2.15
CA LEU A 201 -0.99 -19.07 -2.04
C LEU A 201 -0.56 -18.49 -0.68
N MET A 202 -1.33 -17.53 -0.13
CA MET A 202 -1.06 -16.90 1.16
C MET A 202 -1.19 -17.88 2.33
N LEU A 203 -2.05 -18.90 2.24
CA LEU A 203 -2.19 -19.96 3.26
C LEU A 203 -1.60 -21.31 2.80
N ILE A 204 -0.52 -21.27 2.00
CA ILE A 204 0.17 -22.49 1.58
C ILE A 204 0.76 -23.25 2.79
N GLY A 205 0.70 -24.58 2.74
CA GLY A 205 1.12 -25.46 3.84
C GLY A 205 -0.06 -26.16 4.51
N GLU A 206 0.24 -27.03 5.47
CA GLU A 206 -0.78 -27.75 6.23
C GLU A 206 -1.52 -26.82 7.20
N GLU A 207 -2.85 -26.87 7.19
CA GLU A 207 -3.70 -26.02 8.04
C GLU A 207 -3.43 -26.19 9.54
N ALA A 208 -3.20 -27.42 9.99
CA ALA A 208 -2.85 -27.68 11.37
C ALA A 208 -1.58 -26.91 11.79
N SER A 209 -0.57 -26.84 10.92
CA SER A 209 0.70 -26.17 11.19
C SER A 209 0.54 -24.65 11.19
N TRP A 210 -0.06 -24.06 10.15
CA TRP A 210 -0.18 -22.59 10.08
C TRP A 210 -1.24 -22.02 11.04
N ARG A 211 -2.20 -22.83 11.49
CA ARG A 211 -3.17 -22.41 12.51
C ARG A 211 -2.48 -22.04 13.84
N LEU A 212 -1.42 -22.75 14.21
CA LEU A 212 -0.61 -22.40 15.39
C LEU A 212 0.02 -21.01 15.25
N LEU A 213 0.49 -20.65 14.05
CA LEU A 213 1.00 -19.31 13.77
C LEU A 213 -0.11 -18.26 13.88
N LYS A 214 -1.30 -18.54 13.31
CA LYS A 214 -2.46 -17.64 13.39
C LYS A 214 -2.87 -17.35 14.84
N GLU A 215 -2.94 -18.38 15.68
CA GLU A 215 -3.31 -18.26 17.10
C GLU A 215 -2.23 -17.54 17.93
N ALA A 216 -0.98 -17.56 17.48
CA ALA A 216 0.12 -16.85 18.15
C ALA A 216 0.17 -15.35 17.83
N LEU A 217 -0.27 -14.92 16.65
CA LEU A 217 -0.12 -13.53 16.16
C LEU A 217 -0.62 -12.46 17.14
N PRO A 218 -1.86 -12.52 17.69
CA PRO A 218 -2.35 -11.48 18.60
C PRO A 218 -1.47 -11.31 19.86
N ARG A 219 -0.91 -12.42 20.35
CA ARG A 219 0.03 -12.39 21.49
C ARG A 219 1.34 -11.73 21.09
N LEU A 220 1.89 -12.04 19.92
CA LEU A 220 3.12 -11.42 19.43
C LEU A 220 2.94 -9.92 19.18
N GLU A 221 1.81 -9.52 18.61
CA GLU A 221 1.46 -8.11 18.37
C GLU A 221 1.38 -7.33 19.70
N GLY A 222 0.80 -7.93 20.74
CA GLY A 222 0.82 -7.36 22.10
C GLY A 222 2.24 -7.16 22.66
N ILE A 223 3.12 -8.16 22.50
CA ILE A 223 4.52 -8.06 22.95
C ILE A 223 5.28 -6.96 22.16
N LYS A 224 5.04 -6.85 20.85
CA LYS A 224 5.59 -5.80 19.99
C LYS A 224 5.13 -4.41 20.44
N ALA A 225 3.84 -4.26 20.75
CA ALA A 225 3.28 -2.99 21.24
C ALA A 225 3.90 -2.55 22.58
N GLU A 226 4.26 -3.51 23.44
CA GLU A 226 4.99 -3.27 24.70
C GLU A 226 6.49 -3.00 24.49
N SER A 227 6.99 -3.03 23.25
CA SER A 227 8.42 -2.92 22.91
C SER A 227 9.32 -3.93 23.64
N ASN A 228 8.77 -5.10 23.99
CA ASN A 228 9.54 -6.17 24.64
C ASN A 228 10.24 -7.03 23.58
N TRP A 229 11.28 -6.45 22.97
CA TRP A 229 12.00 -7.02 21.82
C TRP A 229 12.64 -8.37 22.13
N GLN A 230 13.18 -8.56 23.33
CA GLN A 230 13.81 -9.82 23.75
C GLN A 230 12.79 -10.97 23.73
N LYS A 231 11.65 -10.79 24.40
CA LYS A 231 10.59 -11.80 24.45
C LYS A 231 9.95 -12.02 23.07
N LEU A 232 9.81 -10.96 22.28
CA LEU A 232 9.29 -11.05 20.92
C LEU A 232 10.21 -11.92 20.05
N PHE A 233 11.51 -11.64 20.08
CA PHE A 233 12.52 -12.40 19.33
C PHE A 233 12.51 -13.88 19.71
N GLU A 234 12.57 -14.19 21.01
CA GLU A 234 12.56 -15.57 21.51
C GLU A 234 11.29 -16.33 21.07
N SER A 235 10.13 -15.66 21.16
CA SER A 235 8.84 -16.25 20.76
C SER A 235 8.76 -16.50 19.25
N CYS A 236 9.18 -15.53 18.43
CA CYS A 236 9.21 -15.70 16.98
C CYS A 236 10.21 -16.78 16.55
N CYS A 237 11.41 -16.79 17.13
CA CYS A 237 12.44 -17.77 16.82
C CYS A 237 11.98 -19.21 17.13
N HIS A 238 11.35 -19.42 18.29
CA HIS A 238 10.78 -20.71 18.67
C HIS A 238 9.72 -21.18 17.65
N LEU A 239 8.75 -20.31 17.33
CA LEU A 239 7.69 -20.63 16.35
C LEU A 239 8.25 -20.94 14.96
N LEU A 240 9.21 -20.14 14.49
CA LEU A 240 9.83 -20.32 13.17
C LEU A 240 10.74 -21.55 13.11
N THR A 241 11.27 -22.02 14.24
CA THR A 241 12.07 -23.25 14.30
C THR A 241 11.17 -24.49 14.34
N ASP A 242 10.13 -24.47 15.19
CA ASP A 242 9.19 -25.60 15.33
C ASP A 242 8.42 -25.87 14.04
N THR A 243 8.00 -24.81 13.34
CA THR A 243 7.20 -24.91 12.10
C THR A 243 8.04 -24.79 10.83
N GLY A 244 9.36 -24.61 10.98
CA GLY A 244 10.24 -24.04 9.96
C GLY A 244 10.32 -24.82 8.64
N GLY A 245 10.17 -26.14 8.70
CA GLY A 245 10.20 -27.03 7.54
C GLY A 245 8.85 -27.36 6.93
N GLU A 246 7.75 -27.16 7.66
CA GLU A 246 6.40 -27.58 7.22
C GLU A 246 5.67 -26.49 6.43
N ILE A 247 5.92 -25.23 6.77
CA ILE A 247 5.20 -24.08 6.20
C ILE A 247 6.17 -23.31 5.29
N PRO A 248 5.85 -23.09 4.00
CA PRO A 248 6.66 -22.26 3.11
C PRO A 248 6.77 -20.81 3.58
N ASP A 249 7.85 -20.12 3.19
CA ASP A 249 8.10 -18.72 3.59
C ASP A 249 7.12 -17.73 2.95
N GLU A 250 6.48 -18.13 1.84
CA GLU A 250 5.40 -17.40 1.18
C GLU A 250 4.09 -17.44 1.96
N ASN A 251 3.94 -18.32 2.95
CA ASN A 251 2.78 -18.29 3.82
C ASN A 251 2.74 -16.97 4.59
N ILE A 252 1.63 -16.24 4.48
CA ILE A 252 1.49 -14.89 5.01
C ILE A 252 1.70 -14.80 6.52
N LEU A 253 1.32 -15.84 7.26
CA LEU A 253 1.46 -15.89 8.72
C LEU A 253 2.93 -16.09 9.09
N LYS A 254 3.63 -16.99 8.40
CA LYS A 254 5.07 -17.20 8.59
C LYS A 254 5.86 -15.95 8.18
N LEU A 255 5.47 -15.29 7.09
CA LEU A 255 6.06 -14.04 6.64
C LEU A 255 5.93 -12.94 7.69
N ARG A 256 4.73 -12.74 8.26
CA ARG A 256 4.50 -11.75 9.34
C ARG A 256 5.36 -12.02 10.57
N ILE A 257 5.45 -13.28 11.02
CA ILE A 257 6.29 -13.65 12.17
C ILE A 257 7.78 -13.45 11.85
N THR A 258 8.20 -13.74 10.63
CA THR A 258 9.58 -13.50 10.15
C THR A 258 9.90 -12.01 10.15
N ASP A 259 8.97 -11.16 9.73
CA ASP A 259 9.13 -9.70 9.75
C ASP A 259 9.22 -9.16 11.19
N MET A 260 8.42 -9.68 12.12
CA MET A 260 8.53 -9.36 13.55
C MET A 260 9.87 -9.81 14.14
N ALA A 261 10.39 -10.97 13.72
CA ALA A 261 11.70 -11.46 14.13
C ALA A 261 12.82 -10.55 13.61
N LEU A 262 12.70 -10.08 12.36
CA LEU A 262 13.60 -9.08 11.78
C LEU A 262 13.60 -7.78 12.60
N ASP A 263 12.42 -7.23 12.89
CA ASP A 263 12.27 -6.02 13.70
C ASP A 263 12.93 -6.17 15.08
N ALA A 264 12.61 -7.27 15.78
CA ALA A 264 13.17 -7.54 17.10
C ALA A 264 14.70 -7.71 17.04
N SER A 265 15.22 -8.37 16.00
CA SER A 265 16.66 -8.55 15.80
C SER A 265 17.38 -7.22 15.59
N ILE A 266 16.80 -6.31 14.80
CA ILE A 266 17.33 -4.94 14.61
C ILE A 266 17.36 -4.18 15.93
N GLN A 267 16.27 -4.23 16.71
CA GLN A 267 16.17 -3.52 17.98
C GLN A 267 17.12 -4.06 19.06
N LEU A 268 17.48 -5.34 18.99
CA LEU A 268 18.45 -5.98 19.88
C LEU A 268 19.90 -5.88 19.39
N GLY A 269 20.15 -5.31 18.20
CA GLY A 269 21.49 -5.26 17.60
C GLY A 269 22.03 -6.61 17.12
N LEU A 270 21.15 -7.59 16.89
CA LEU A 270 21.46 -8.92 16.36
C LEU A 270 21.52 -8.87 14.83
N TRP A 271 22.54 -8.21 14.29
CA TRP A 271 22.61 -7.85 12.87
C TRP A 271 22.65 -9.05 11.92
N LYS A 272 23.30 -10.14 12.32
CA LYS A 272 23.42 -11.36 11.49
C LYS A 272 22.06 -12.05 11.37
N GLU A 273 21.35 -12.19 12.48
CA GLU A 273 20.00 -12.74 12.57
C GLU A 273 19.02 -11.85 11.80
N ALA A 274 19.11 -10.53 11.96
CA ALA A 274 18.33 -9.57 11.20
C ALA A 274 18.54 -9.76 9.69
N LEU A 275 19.77 -9.91 9.22
CA LEU A 275 20.04 -10.13 7.80
C LEU A 275 19.41 -11.45 7.29
N ILE A 276 19.51 -12.53 8.08
CA ILE A 276 18.91 -13.83 7.73
C ILE A 276 17.40 -13.69 7.54
N TYR A 277 16.70 -13.10 8.51
CA TYR A 277 15.25 -12.91 8.39
C TYR A 277 14.89 -11.93 7.28
N GLY A 278 15.63 -10.84 7.12
CA GLY A 278 15.39 -9.83 6.09
C GLY A 278 15.50 -10.38 4.68
N VAL A 279 16.56 -11.14 4.37
CA VAL A 279 16.71 -11.78 3.05
C VAL A 279 15.60 -12.80 2.82
N LYS A 280 15.20 -13.53 3.86
CA LYS A 280 14.14 -14.55 3.80
C LYS A 280 12.76 -13.96 3.44
N THR A 281 12.48 -12.71 3.78
CA THR A 281 11.19 -12.09 3.42
C THR A 281 11.11 -11.60 1.96
N LEU A 282 12.24 -11.31 1.30
CA LEU A 282 12.26 -10.68 -0.01
C LEU A 282 11.46 -11.41 -1.11
N PRO A 283 11.55 -12.75 -1.27
CA PRO A 283 10.79 -13.44 -2.32
C PRO A 283 9.27 -13.27 -2.16
N ALA A 284 8.77 -13.42 -0.93
CA ALA A 284 7.35 -13.29 -0.64
C ALA A 284 6.88 -11.83 -0.76
N TYR A 285 7.69 -10.85 -0.31
CA TYR A 285 7.40 -9.43 -0.51
C TYR A 285 7.26 -9.09 -1.99
N ARG A 286 8.16 -9.56 -2.85
CA ARG A 286 8.07 -9.35 -4.30
C ARG A 286 6.80 -9.96 -4.93
N GLN A 287 6.36 -11.10 -4.41
CA GLN A 287 5.17 -11.78 -4.90
C GLN A 287 3.87 -11.05 -4.51
N TYR A 288 3.80 -10.54 -3.27
CA TYR A 288 2.59 -9.90 -2.76
C TYR A 288 2.52 -8.40 -3.01
N TYR A 289 3.68 -7.75 -3.15
CA TYR A 289 3.83 -6.35 -3.53
C TYR A 289 4.57 -6.25 -4.88
N PRO A 290 3.86 -6.50 -5.99
CA PRO A 290 4.49 -6.48 -7.30
C PRO A 290 5.04 -5.10 -7.65
N ASP A 291 6.21 -5.10 -8.28
CA ASP A 291 6.91 -3.87 -8.62
C ASP A 291 6.13 -3.00 -9.62
N PRO A 292 6.17 -1.65 -9.47
CA PRO A 292 6.82 -0.92 -8.38
C PRO A 292 5.87 -0.68 -7.20
N HIS A 293 6.21 -1.22 -6.03
CA HIS A 293 5.46 -1.02 -4.78
C HIS A 293 6.36 -0.46 -3.65
N PRO A 294 5.98 0.61 -2.95
CA PRO A 294 6.86 1.29 -1.99
C PRO A 294 7.32 0.37 -0.85
N VAL A 295 6.42 -0.47 -0.32
CA VAL A 295 6.74 -1.44 0.75
C VAL A 295 7.85 -2.42 0.33
N HIS A 296 7.84 -2.91 -0.91
CA HIS A 296 8.89 -3.80 -1.39
C HIS A 296 10.23 -3.06 -1.55
N GLY A 297 10.21 -1.84 -2.10
CA GLY A 297 11.40 -1.00 -2.20
C GLY A 297 12.04 -0.69 -0.85
N LEU A 298 11.23 -0.41 0.17
CA LEU A 298 11.71 -0.18 1.54
C LEU A 298 12.24 -1.45 2.20
N GLN A 299 11.60 -2.60 1.99
CA GLN A 299 12.13 -3.87 2.51
C GLN A 299 13.49 -4.20 1.90
N LEU A 300 13.68 -3.98 0.59
CA LEU A 300 15.00 -4.08 -0.06
C LEU A 300 16.00 -3.10 0.55
N MET A 301 15.60 -1.84 0.80
CA MET A 301 16.47 -0.86 1.44
C MET A 301 16.91 -1.29 2.84
N ARG A 302 16.01 -1.84 3.66
CA ARG A 302 16.34 -2.40 5.00
C ARG A 302 17.36 -3.53 4.89
N VAL A 303 17.15 -4.47 3.97
CA VAL A 303 18.09 -5.60 3.75
C VAL A 303 19.43 -5.11 3.22
N GLY A 304 19.44 -4.16 2.28
CA GLY A 304 20.67 -3.57 1.74
C GLY A 304 21.50 -2.88 2.83
N LYS A 305 20.85 -2.14 3.74
CA LYS A 305 21.51 -1.53 4.92
C LYS A 305 22.15 -2.59 5.83
N LEU A 306 21.46 -3.71 6.07
CA LEU A 306 22.01 -4.84 6.85
C LEU A 306 23.19 -5.52 6.15
N GLN A 307 23.11 -5.73 4.83
CA GLN A 307 24.20 -6.30 4.03
C GLN A 307 25.43 -5.39 4.05
N HIS A 308 25.24 -4.08 3.86
CA HIS A 308 26.32 -3.09 3.90
C HIS A 308 26.98 -3.07 5.28
N HIS A 309 26.18 -3.03 6.35
CA HIS A 309 26.68 -3.06 7.73
C HIS A 309 27.51 -4.31 8.06
N LEU A 310 27.19 -5.45 7.46
CA LEU A 310 27.91 -6.71 7.62
C LEU A 310 29.03 -6.93 6.59
N GLU A 311 29.44 -5.86 5.89
CA GLU A 311 30.53 -5.85 4.89
C GLU A 311 30.26 -6.75 3.66
N HIS A 312 29.00 -7.11 3.41
CA HIS A 312 28.58 -7.84 2.20
C HIS A 312 28.35 -6.85 1.03
N ILE A 313 29.37 -6.07 0.67
CA ILE A 313 29.25 -4.87 -0.17
C ILE A 313 28.65 -5.16 -1.55
N SER A 314 29.06 -6.25 -2.21
CA SER A 314 28.52 -6.63 -3.52
C SER A 314 27.01 -6.90 -3.45
N HIS A 315 26.56 -7.63 -2.42
CA HIS A 315 25.14 -7.92 -2.24
C HIS A 315 24.35 -6.65 -1.87
N ALA A 316 24.95 -5.78 -1.04
CA ALA A 316 24.34 -4.51 -0.67
C ALA A 316 24.09 -3.63 -1.90
N LEU A 317 25.08 -3.49 -2.78
CA LEU A 317 24.95 -2.72 -4.02
C LEU A 317 23.85 -3.25 -4.93
N ASP A 318 23.77 -4.58 -5.12
CA ASP A 318 22.72 -5.21 -5.92
C ASP A 318 21.33 -4.98 -5.33
N THR A 319 21.21 -5.07 -4.01
CA THR A 319 19.95 -4.87 -3.29
C THR A 319 19.53 -3.39 -3.30
N PHE A 320 20.45 -2.45 -3.06
CA PHE A 320 20.18 -1.02 -3.18
C PHE A 320 19.80 -0.62 -4.60
N THR A 321 20.44 -1.20 -5.61
CA THR A 321 20.08 -0.96 -7.01
C THR A 321 18.63 -1.39 -7.32
N GLN A 322 18.18 -2.51 -6.75
CA GLN A 322 16.79 -2.94 -6.88
C GLN A 322 15.83 -1.99 -6.14
N ALA A 323 16.17 -1.63 -4.90
CA ALA A 323 15.39 -0.65 -4.12
C ALA A 323 15.27 0.69 -4.85
N PHE A 324 16.37 1.20 -5.42
CA PHE A 324 16.42 2.47 -6.14
C PHE A 324 15.48 2.49 -7.34
N LYS A 325 15.43 1.41 -8.13
CA LYS A 325 14.50 1.31 -9.27
C LYS A 325 13.04 1.47 -8.86
N ILE A 326 12.66 0.93 -7.71
CA ILE A 326 11.29 0.98 -7.18
C ILE A 326 11.01 2.32 -6.50
N LEU A 327 11.89 2.78 -5.61
CA LEU A 327 11.69 4.00 -4.83
C LEU A 327 11.81 5.25 -5.69
N LYS A 328 12.63 5.25 -6.75
CA LYS A 328 12.66 6.33 -7.75
C LYS A 328 11.29 6.56 -8.41
N LEU A 329 10.55 5.49 -8.71
CA LEU A 329 9.21 5.60 -9.30
C LEU A 329 8.15 5.98 -8.26
N THR A 330 8.19 5.34 -7.10
CA THR A 330 7.14 5.50 -6.08
C THR A 330 7.28 6.78 -5.27
N HIS A 331 8.50 7.25 -5.00
CA HIS A 331 8.78 8.46 -4.19
C HIS A 331 9.27 9.64 -5.05
N GLY A 332 9.99 9.36 -6.13
CA GLY A 332 10.55 10.36 -7.04
C GLY A 332 12.06 10.50 -6.96
N GLU A 333 12.68 11.17 -7.94
CA GLU A 333 14.12 11.41 -7.98
C GLU A 333 14.61 12.33 -6.85
N ASP A 334 13.84 13.35 -6.51
CA ASP A 334 14.20 14.38 -5.52
C ASP A 334 13.78 14.02 -4.08
N HIS A 335 13.29 12.80 -3.85
CA HIS A 335 12.85 12.39 -2.53
C HIS A 335 14.06 12.04 -1.64
N PRO A 336 14.11 12.45 -0.35
CA PRO A 336 15.25 12.20 0.53
C PRO A 336 15.70 10.73 0.60
N LEU A 337 14.75 9.78 0.58
CA LEU A 337 15.09 8.35 0.52
C LEU A 337 15.75 7.91 -0.79
N THR A 338 15.36 8.50 -1.92
CA THR A 338 15.95 8.19 -3.22
C THR A 338 17.39 8.73 -3.28
N ASP A 339 17.64 9.88 -2.65
CA ASP A 339 18.99 10.43 -2.48
C ASP A 339 19.83 9.59 -1.50
N ASP A 340 19.27 9.13 -0.37
CA ASP A 340 19.95 8.21 0.56
C ASP A 340 20.40 6.93 -0.14
N LEU A 341 19.52 6.32 -0.94
CA LEU A 341 19.87 5.16 -1.75
C LEU A 341 20.98 5.44 -2.77
N ARG A 342 20.95 6.61 -3.42
CA ARG A 342 21.99 7.01 -4.37
C ARG A 342 23.34 7.12 -3.67
N MET A 343 23.39 7.81 -2.53
CA MET A 343 24.61 7.92 -1.71
C MET A 343 25.11 6.55 -1.27
N LYS A 344 24.21 5.66 -0.77
CA LYS A 344 24.57 4.29 -0.37
C LYS A 344 25.14 3.46 -1.52
N MET A 345 24.63 3.62 -2.73
CA MET A 345 25.16 2.95 -3.93
C MET A 345 26.56 3.47 -4.29
N GLU A 346 26.78 4.78 -4.24
CA GLU A 346 28.08 5.41 -4.48
C GLU A 346 29.12 4.98 -3.43
N GLU A 347 28.73 4.93 -2.15
CA GLU A 347 29.55 4.38 -1.06
C GLU A 347 30.00 2.94 -1.36
N CYS A 348 29.05 2.06 -1.69
CA CYS A 348 29.36 0.66 -2.01
C CYS A 348 30.30 0.54 -3.22
N GLN A 349 30.10 1.36 -4.26
CA GLN A 349 30.97 1.35 -5.44
C GLN A 349 32.40 1.77 -5.08
N SER A 350 32.56 2.86 -4.33
CA SER A 350 33.87 3.32 -3.87
C SER A 350 34.58 2.27 -3.01
N GLU A 351 33.87 1.63 -2.08
CA GLU A 351 34.41 0.56 -1.24
C GLU A 351 34.90 -0.64 -2.07
N MET A 352 34.11 -1.06 -3.07
CA MET A 352 34.50 -2.16 -3.97
C MET A 352 35.76 -1.82 -4.79
N GLU A 353 35.87 -0.59 -5.29
CA GLU A 353 37.08 -0.13 -6.01
C GLU A 353 38.31 -0.15 -5.11
N HIS A 354 38.18 0.30 -3.86
CA HIS A 354 39.26 0.24 -2.87
C HIS A 354 39.69 -1.20 -2.55
N HIS A 355 38.74 -2.13 -2.37
CA HIS A 355 39.06 -3.54 -2.14
C HIS A 355 39.77 -4.19 -3.34
N GLN A 356 39.34 -3.86 -4.57
CA GLN A 356 39.99 -4.35 -5.79
C GLN A 356 41.41 -3.78 -5.96
N ALA A 357 41.61 -2.50 -5.64
CA ALA A 357 42.93 -1.87 -5.67
C ALA A 357 43.88 -2.49 -4.64
N ALA A 358 43.41 -2.70 -3.41
CA ALA A 358 44.19 -3.36 -2.35
C ALA A 358 44.59 -4.80 -2.72
N ALA A 359 43.66 -5.57 -3.30
CA ALA A 359 43.94 -6.94 -3.75
C ALA A 359 45.02 -7.00 -4.85
N LYS A 360 45.08 -5.99 -5.73
CA LYS A 360 46.11 -5.90 -6.79
C LYS A 360 47.49 -5.50 -6.28
N MET A 361 47.59 -4.87 -5.11
CA MET A 361 48.87 -4.48 -4.50
C MET A 361 49.52 -5.61 -3.68
N HIS A 362 48.77 -6.67 -3.37
CA HIS A 362 49.23 -7.85 -2.62
C HIS A 362 49.61 -9.05 -3.52
N ILE A 363 49.56 -8.88 -4.84
CA ILE A 363 50.09 -9.79 -5.86
C ILE A 363 51.33 -9.12 -6.46
#